data_AF-A0A973U0B4-F1
#
_entry.id   AF-A0A973U0B4-F1
#
_cell.length_a   1.000
_cell.length_b   1.000
_cell.length_c   1.000
_cell.angle_alpha   90.00
_cell.angle_beta   90.00
_cell.angle_gamma   90.00
#
_symmetry.space_group_name_H-M   'P 1'
#
loop_
_entity.id
_entity.type
_entity.pdbx_description
1 polymer ?
#
loop_
_entity_poly.entity_id
_entity_poly.type
_entity_poly.pdbx_seq_one_letter_code
_entity_poly.pdbx_strand_id
1 'polypeptide(L)'
;MRASDYIGRTAYDREGNALGRVADLITTRDDGGRFRVTAALIMPRHRGRLLGFERPGIQAPWVLEKLSRVLHRGTREVPWSDLRLGPPHDHGS
;
A
#
# COMPACT_ATOMS: atom_id res chain seq x y z
N MET A 1 -6.13 8.02 11.34
CA MET A 1 -5.14 7.46 10.39
C MET A 1 -5.64 7.72 8.99
N ARG A 2 -4.81 8.30 8.13
CA ARG A 2 -5.10 8.55 6.71
C ARG A 2 -4.62 7.36 5.89
N ALA A 3 -5.24 7.11 4.73
CA ALA A 3 -4.84 6.03 3.83
C ALA A 3 -3.35 6.12 3.44
N SER A 4 -2.85 7.35 3.27
CA SER A 4 -1.46 7.69 3.03
C SER A 4 -0.49 7.15 4.10
N ASP A 5 -0.94 7.02 5.35
CA ASP A 5 -0.08 6.59 6.44
C ASP A 5 0.31 5.12 6.31
N TYR A 6 -0.44 4.33 5.53
CA TYR A 6 -0.20 2.89 5.33
C TYR A 6 0.71 2.62 4.14
N ILE A 7 0.73 3.51 3.15
CA ILE A 7 1.52 3.34 1.93
C ILE A 7 3.01 3.37 2.29
N GLY A 8 3.77 2.45 1.71
CA GLY A 8 5.20 2.28 1.96
C GLY A 8 5.56 1.50 3.22
N ARG A 9 4.59 1.20 4.12
CA ARG A 9 4.83 0.37 5.31
C ARG A 9 5.15 -1.06 4.92
N THR A 10 5.99 -1.71 5.73
CA THR A 10 6.22 -3.14 5.59
C THR A 10 4.96 -3.89 6.04
N ALA A 11 4.46 -4.76 5.16
CA ALA A 11 3.36 -5.66 5.42
C ALA A 11 3.90 -7.05 5.78
N TYR A 12 3.26 -7.67 6.75
CA TYR A 12 3.53 -9.01 7.23
C TYR A 12 2.26 -9.85 7.07
N ASP A 13 2.42 -11.16 6.86
CA ASP A 13 1.31 -12.09 7.00
C ASP A 13 0.97 -12.34 8.48
N ARG A 14 -0.01 -13.21 8.72
CA ARG A 14 -0.42 -13.62 10.08
C ARG A 14 0.67 -14.36 10.84
N GLU A 15 1.56 -15.04 10.14
CA GLU A 15 2.68 -15.81 10.71
C GLU A 15 3.89 -14.92 11.03
N GLY A 16 3.87 -13.66 10.57
CA GLY A 16 4.93 -12.68 10.78
C GLY A 16 5.98 -12.65 9.66
N ASN A 17 5.77 -13.36 8.55
CA ASN A 17 6.67 -13.29 7.40
C ASN A 17 6.47 -11.97 6.66
N ALA A 18 7.57 -11.30 6.31
CA ALA A 18 7.51 -10.05 5.58
C ALA A 18 7.07 -10.29 4.12
N LEU A 19 5.90 -9.77 3.76
CA LEU A 19 5.33 -9.89 2.42
C LEU A 19 5.89 -8.84 1.45
N GLY A 20 6.29 -7.67 1.97
CA GLY A 20 6.78 -6.56 1.16
C GLY A 20 6.32 -5.21 1.71
N ARG A 21 6.09 -4.25 0.83
CA ARG A 21 5.56 -2.92 1.19
C ARG A 21 4.17 -2.70 0.62
N VAL A 22 3.31 -2.03 1.38
CA VAL A 22 1.99 -1.60 0.91
C VAL A 22 2.18 -0.55 -0.19
N ALA A 23 1.69 -0.85 -1.39
CA ALA A 23 1.73 0.07 -2.52
C ALA A 23 0.44 0.86 -2.67
N ASP A 24 -0.69 0.21 -2.38
CA ASP A 24 -2.02 0.82 -2.43
C ASP A 24 -3.01 0.05 -1.55
N LEU A 25 -4.16 0.66 -1.26
CA LEU A 25 -5.25 0.07 -0.49
C LEU A 25 -6.51 -0.06 -1.35
N ILE A 26 -7.10 -1.25 -1.34
CA ILE A 26 -8.39 -1.50 -1.96
C ILE A 26 -9.47 -1.20 -0.93
N THR A 27 -10.39 -0.31 -1.30
CA THR A 27 -11.53 0.05 -0.45
C THR A 27 -12.83 -0.29 -1.15
N THR A 28 -13.79 -0.77 -0.37
CA THR A 28 -15.15 -1.01 -0.83
C THR A 28 -16.07 -0.08 -0.07
N ARG A 29 -17.08 0.45 -0.76
CA ARG A 29 -18.12 1.27 -0.15
C ARG A 29 -19.19 0.35 0.44
N ASP A 30 -19.54 0.56 1.70
CA ASP A 30 -20.69 -0.10 2.30
C ASP A 30 -22.00 0.57 1.88
N ASP A 31 -23.14 -0.09 2.12
CA ASP A 31 -24.48 0.44 1.80
C ASP A 31 -24.80 1.75 2.53
N GLY A 32 -24.07 2.04 3.62
CA GLY A 32 -24.13 3.31 4.36
C GLY A 32 -23.23 4.41 3.79
N GLY A 33 -22.59 4.18 2.64
CA GLY A 33 -21.75 5.16 1.96
C GLY A 33 -20.33 5.32 2.54
N ARG A 34 -19.94 4.51 3.53
CA ARG A 34 -18.60 4.54 4.15
C ARG A 34 -17.64 3.67 3.37
N PHE A 35 -16.39 4.11 3.23
CA PHE A 35 -15.33 3.32 2.63
C PHE A 35 -14.62 2.48 3.70
N ARG A 36 -14.54 1.18 3.47
CA ARG A 36 -13.80 0.23 4.30
C ARG A 36 -12.66 -0.39 3.49
N VAL A 37 -11.48 -0.47 4.07
CA VAL A 37 -10.34 -1.18 3.47
C VAL A 37 -10.63 -2.68 3.50
N THR A 38 -10.56 -3.33 2.34
CA THR A 38 -10.84 -4.77 2.18
C THR A 38 -9.60 -5.56 1.83
N ALA A 39 -8.66 -4.95 1.12
CA ALA A 39 -7.39 -5.56 0.77
C ALA A 39 -6.27 -4.52 0.63
N ALA A 40 -5.04 -4.99 0.60
CA ALA A 40 -3.86 -4.18 0.30
C ALA A 40 -3.07 -4.79 -0.86
N LEU A 41 -2.55 -3.93 -1.71
CA LEU A 41 -1.64 -4.32 -2.79
C LEU A 41 -0.21 -4.27 -2.25
N ILE A 42 0.45 -5.43 -2.22
CA ILE A 42 1.79 -5.58 -1.66
C ILE A 42 2.83 -5.72 -2.77
N MET A 43 3.84 -4.84 -2.74
CA MET A 43 4.99 -4.87 -3.63
C MET A 43 6.20 -5.54 -2.99
N PRO A 44 6.95 -6.38 -3.74
CA PRO A 44 8.18 -6.99 -3.25
C PRO A 44 9.25 -5.95 -2.89
N ARG A 45 9.99 -6.20 -1.80
CA ARG A 45 10.95 -5.26 -1.19
C ARG A 45 12.08 -4.79 -2.15
N HIS A 46 12.45 -5.60 -3.15
CA HIS A 46 13.50 -5.28 -4.12
C HIS A 46 13.12 -4.22 -5.17
N ARG A 47 11.85 -3.78 -5.23
CA ARG A 47 11.37 -2.74 -6.18
C ARG A 47 11.09 -1.38 -5.52
N GLY A 48 11.58 -1.15 -4.30
CA GLY A 48 11.21 -0.02 -3.44
C GLY A 48 11.61 1.40 -3.89
N ARG A 49 12.28 1.59 -5.03
CA ARG A 49 12.76 2.91 -5.50
C ARG A 49 11.70 3.72 -6.26
N LEU A 50 10.49 3.21 -6.41
CA LEU A 50 9.44 3.85 -7.23
C LEU A 50 8.45 4.72 -6.44
N LEU A 51 8.43 4.60 -5.12
CA LEU A 51 7.43 5.23 -4.25
C LEU A 51 8.08 6.26 -3.31
N GLY A 52 9.02 7.06 -3.83
CA GLY A 52 9.46 8.29 -3.18
C GLY A 52 8.29 9.27 -3.14
N PHE A 53 7.36 9.06 -2.22
CA PHE A 53 6.16 9.87 -1.98
C PHE A 53 6.44 11.09 -1.10
N GLU A 54 7.70 11.50 -0.97
CA GLU A 54 8.04 12.82 -0.44
C GLU A 54 7.81 13.86 -1.54
N ARG A 55 6.56 14.25 -1.77
CA ARG A 55 6.22 15.52 -2.44
C ARG A 55 4.76 15.91 -2.22
N PRO A 56 4.48 17.08 -1.63
CA PRO A 56 3.14 17.64 -1.60
C PRO A 56 2.78 18.12 -3.02
N GLY A 57 1.79 17.49 -3.67
CA GLY A 57 1.16 18.04 -4.89
C GLY A 57 1.16 17.18 -6.16
N ILE A 58 1.33 15.86 -6.10
CA ILE A 58 1.35 15.04 -7.33
C ILE A 58 -0.08 14.60 -7.73
N GLN A 59 -0.72 15.36 -8.61
CA GLN A 59 -1.72 14.87 -9.57
C GLN A 59 -0.96 14.57 -10.87
N ALA A 60 -0.58 13.30 -11.13
CA ALA A 60 0.06 12.99 -12.41
C ALA A 60 -0.23 11.57 -12.94
N PRO A 61 -0.69 11.43 -14.20
CA PRO A 61 -1.05 10.15 -14.83
C PRO A 61 0.07 9.09 -14.82
N TRP A 62 1.32 9.51 -14.85
CA TRP A 62 2.48 8.60 -14.87
C TRP A 62 2.63 7.80 -13.56
N VAL A 63 2.05 8.25 -12.44
CA VAL A 63 1.99 7.48 -11.19
C VAL A 63 1.09 6.25 -11.38
N LEU A 64 -0.09 6.43 -11.98
CA LEU A 64 -1.01 5.35 -12.31
C LEU A 64 -0.38 4.36 -13.29
N GLU A 65 0.33 4.85 -14.32
CA GLU A 65 1.02 3.99 -15.28
C GLU A 65 2.16 3.18 -14.64
N LYS A 66 2.93 3.79 -13.72
CA LYS A 66 3.92 3.04 -12.94
C LYS A 66 3.26 1.98 -12.07
N LEU A 67 2.16 2.33 -11.42
CA LEU A 67 1.42 1.41 -10.55
C LEU A 67 0.83 0.25 -11.37
N SER A 68 0.22 0.51 -12.53
CA SER A 68 -0.37 -0.50 -13.41
C SER A 68 0.69 -1.47 -13.97
N ARG A 69 1.85 -0.94 -14.36
CA ARG A 69 2.97 -1.72 -14.89
C ARG A 69 3.65 -2.58 -13.82
N VAL A 70 3.60 -2.13 -12.57
CA VAL A 70 4.05 -2.92 -11.41
C VAL A 70 3.01 -3.96 -11.01
N LEU A 71 1.71 -3.63 -11.06
CA LEU A 71 0.59 -4.55 -10.86
C LEU A 71 0.70 -5.77 -11.79
N HIS A 72 1.01 -5.53 -13.07
CA HIS A 72 1.22 -6.58 -14.07
C HIS A 72 2.44 -7.47 -13.82
N ARG A 73 3.39 -7.07 -12.96
CA ARG A 73 4.70 -7.73 -12.84
C ARG A 73 4.93 -8.36 -11.47
N GLY A 74 3.88 -8.59 -10.67
CA GLY A 74 3.97 -9.35 -9.41
C GLY A 74 3.64 -8.58 -8.14
N THR A 75 2.71 -7.62 -8.19
CA THR A 75 2.05 -7.13 -6.98
C THR A 75 1.05 -8.19 -6.52
N ARG A 76 1.01 -8.46 -5.21
CA ARG A 76 0.08 -9.43 -4.65
C ARG A 76 -1.02 -8.71 -3.90
N GLU A 77 -2.27 -8.97 -4.27
CA GLU A 77 -3.42 -8.57 -3.46
C GLU A 77 -3.49 -9.48 -2.23
N VAL A 78 -3.58 -8.86 -1.06
CA VAL A 78 -3.68 -9.58 0.21
C VAL A 78 -4.87 -9.03 1.00
N PRO A 79 -5.80 -9.90 1.45
CA PRO A 79 -6.93 -9.48 2.28
C PRO A 79 -6.47 -8.70 3.51
N TRP A 80 -7.18 -7.63 3.84
CA TRP A 80 -6.82 -6.78 4.98
C TRP A 80 -6.83 -7.56 6.31
N SER A 81 -7.71 -8.56 6.42
CA SER A 81 -7.79 -9.47 7.58
C SER A 81 -6.55 -10.34 7.77
N ASP A 82 -5.75 -10.52 6.72
CA ASP A 82 -4.58 -11.41 6.71
C ASP A 82 -3.28 -10.61 6.82
N LEU A 83 -3.40 -9.28 6.89
CA LEU A 83 -2.29 -8.36 6.90
C LEU A 83 -2.00 -7.86 8.31
N ARG A 84 -0.72 -7.83 8.67
CA ARG A 84 -0.22 -7.07 9.82
C ARG A 84 0.72 -5.99 9.30
N LEU A 85 0.51 -4.77 9.75
CA LEU A 85 1.34 -3.64 9.37
C LEU A 85 2.44 -3.44 10.40
N GLY A 86 3.66 -3.21 9.92
CA GLY A 86 4.75 -2.79 10.79
C GLY A 86 4.45 -1.47 11.50
N PRO A 87 5.26 -1.13 12.52
CA PRO A 87 5.15 0.15 13.20
C PRO A 87 5.16 1.30 12.18
N PRO A 88 4.47 2.43 12.48
CA PRO A 88 4.58 3.63 11.67
C PRO A 88 6.06 3.94 11.44
N HIS A 89 6.42 4.29 10.22
CA HIS A 89 7.71 4.95 10.03
C HIS A 89 7.59 6.28 10.77
N ASP A 90 8.33 6.46 11.85
CA ASP A 90 8.47 7.77 12.48
C ASP A 90 8.95 8.72 11.40
N HIS A 91 8.07 9.65 11.01
CA HIS A 91 8.48 10.85 10.28
C HIS A 91 9.11 11.77 11.34
N GLY A 92 10.28 11.34 11.83
CA GLY A 92 11.08 12.08 12.78
C GLY A 92 11.82 13.20 12.06
N SER A 93 11.40 14.42 12.40
CA SER A 93 12.06 15.73 12.22
C SER A 93 12.08 16.38 10.85
#